data_AF-A0A351Q7K3-F1
#
_entry.id   AF-A0A351Q7K3-F1
#
_cell.length_a   1.000
_cell.length_b   1.000
_cell.length_c   1.000
_cell.angle_alpha   90.00
_cell.angle_beta   90.00
_cell.angle_gamma   90.00
#
_symmetry.space_group_name_H-M   'P 1'
#
loop_
_entity.id
_entity.type
_entity.pdbx_description
1 polymer ?
#
loop_
_entity_poly.entity_id
_entity_poly.type
_entity_poly.pdbx_seq_one_letter_code
_entity_poly.pdbx_strand_id
1 'polypeptide(L)' 'MKTIGLIGGMSWESTIPYYKIINEEIKTKLGGLHSA' A
#
# COMPACT_ATOMS: atom_id res chain seq x y z
N MET A 1 -2.22 2.36 12.32
CA MET A 1 -2.78 2.87 11.05
C MET A 1 -4.26 2.52 10.98
N LYS A 2 -5.06 3.25 10.19
CA LYS A 2 -6.43 2.84 9.88
C LYS A 2 -6.39 1.90 8.67
N THR A 3 -7.17 0.82 8.69
CA THR A 3 -7.31 -0.08 7.55
C THR A 3 -7.88 0.70 6.36
N ILE A 4 -7.23 0.59 5.21
CA ILE A 4 -7.71 1.21 3.97
C ILE A 4 -8.21 0.12 3.02
N GLY A 5 -9.34 0.38 2.36
CA GLY A 5 -9.84 -0.46 1.27
C GLY A 5 -9.38 0.11 -0.07
N LEU A 6 -8.61 -0.66 -0.84
CA LEU A 6 -8.27 -0.31 -2.22
C LEU A 6 -9.20 -1.05 -3.17
N ILE A 7 -10.06 -0.31 -3.87
CA ILE A 7 -10.84 -0.84 -5.00
C ILE A 7 -10.06 -0.48 -6.27
N GLY A 8 -9.28 -1.45 -6.75
CA GLY A 8 -8.48 -1.33 -7.98
C GLY A 8 -9.08 -2.10 -9.16
N GLY A 9 -8.25 -2.36 -10.17
CA GLY A 9 -8.66 -3.14 -11.34
C GLY A 9 -9.23 -2.32 -12.50
N MET A 10 -9.04 -1.00 -12.49
CA MET A 10 -9.50 -0.08 -13.55
C MET A 10 -8.30 0.71 -14.15
N SER A 11 -7.22 0.09 -14.63
CA SER A 11 -6.93 -1.35 -14.78
C SER A 11 -6.15 -1.94 -13.59
N TRP A 12 -5.76 -3.23 -13.64
CA TRP A 12 -5.03 -3.87 -12.53
C TRP A 12 -3.57 -3.41 -12.45
N GLU A 13 -2.95 -3.10 -13.60
CA GLU A 13 -1.57 -2.61 -13.70
C GLU A 13 -1.41 -1.29 -12.95
N SER A 14 -2.43 -0.43 -12.98
CA SER A 14 -2.42 0.86 -12.27
C SER A 14 -2.65 0.72 -10.76
N THR A 15 -3.10 -0.44 -10.27
CA THR A 15 -3.33 -0.70 -8.84
C THR A 15 -2.05 -1.14 -8.12
N ILE A 16 -1.14 -1.81 -8.82
CA ILE A 16 0.14 -2.28 -8.24
C ILE A 16 0.97 -1.13 -7.64
N PRO A 17 1.13 0.03 -8.31
CA PRO A 17 1.84 1.18 -7.74
C PRO A 17 1.24 1.66 -6.42
N TYR A 18 -0.10 1.68 -6.29
CA TYR A 18 -0.75 2.07 -5.03
C TYR A 18 -0.35 1.12 -3.90
N TYR A 19 -0.47 -0.19 -4.12
CA TYR A 19 -0.08 -1.18 -3.12
C TYR A 19 1.38 -1.04 -2.70
N LYS A 20 2.29 -0.80 -3.65
CA LYS A 20 3.71 -0.62 -3.40
C LYS A 20 3.99 0.63 -2.55
N ILE A 21 3.50 1.79 -2.99
CA ILE A 21 3.75 3.08 -2.32
C ILE A 21 3.23 3.05 -0.88
N ILE A 22 2.03 2.51 -0.68
CA ILE A 22 1.41 2.44 0.64
C ILE A 22 2.27 1.59 1.60
N ASN A 23 2.76 0.44 1.15
CA ASN A 23 3.62 -0.42 1.97
C ASN A 23 4.99 0.19 2.25
N GLU A 24 5.60 0.85 1.27
CA GLU A 24 6.89 1.55 1.43
C GLU A 24 6.77 2.70 2.44
N GLU A 25 5.68 3.45 2.40
CA GLU A 25 5.38 4.51 3.37
C GLU A 25 5.19 3.97 4.80
N ILE A 26 4.47 2.86 4.96
CA ILE A 26 4.28 2.22 6.28
C ILE A 26 5.61 1.69 6.82
N LYS A 27 6.41 1.02 5.97
CA LYS A 27 7.73 0.54 6.35
C LYS A 27 8.66 1.68 6.75
N THR A 28 8.62 2.81 6.05
CA THR A 28 9.44 3.99 6.36
C THR A 28 9.02 4.63 7.69
N LYS A 29 7.72 4.70 7.98
CA LYS A 29 7.21 5.35 9.20
C LYS A 29 7.32 4.48 10.45
N LEU A 30 7.14 3.16 10.32
CA LEU A 30 7.04 2.24 11.46
C LEU A 30 8.22 1.27 11.57
N GLY A 31 9.05 1.14 10.53
CA GLY A 31 10.23 0.27 10.52
C GLY A 31 9.92 -1.22 10.63
N GLY A 32 10.97 -2.04 10.69
CA GLY A 32 10.86 -3.49 10.89
C GLY A 32 10.06 -4.20 9.79
N LEU A 33 9.09 -5.01 10.20
CA LEU A 33 8.22 -5.81 9.32
C LEU A 33 6.80 -5.22 9.18
N HIS A 34 6.63 -3.91 9.43
CA HIS A 34 5.33 -3.28 9.27
C HIS A 34 4.95 -3.12 7.79
N SER A 35 3.74 -3.55 7.46
CA SER A 35 3.09 -3.48 6.15
C SER A 35 1.64 -2.99 6.29
N ALA A 36 1.04 -2.59 5.18
CA ALA A 36 -0.25 -1.93 5.12
C ALA A 36 -1.46 -2.85 4.96
#